data_AF-A0A960BLC8-F1
#
_entry.id   AF-A0A960BLC8-F1
#
_cell.length_a   1.000
_cell.length_b   1.000
_cell.length_c   1.000
_cell.angle_alpha   90.00
_cell.angle_beta   90.00
_cell.angle_gamma   90.00
#
_symmetry.space_group_name_H-M   'P 1'
#
loop_
_entity.id
_entity.type
_entity.pdbx_description
1 polymer ?
#
loop_
_entity_poly.entity_id
_entity_poly.type
_entity_poly.pdbx_seq_one_letter_code
_entity_poly.pdbx_strand_id
1 'polypeptide(L)'
;MPTLAGAHSEGSLALGTLLAGIGVGAIIGNVALRGRLRSPRQNTTTMLAGLFAASVSAVLLGVSKILVTDFAILMLLGAGWEWGTVARGNSLQLHVPEAIAGRMVGFYYLVTLGVNALGALLLGVLFTHLGVDPSTMLVGVVVLVLMLGLALTRRAGLD
;
A
#
# COMPACT_ATOMS: atom_id res chain seq x y z
N MET A 1 -3.67 12.86 -13.02
CA MET A 1 -4.34 13.67 -11.98
C MET A 1 -3.52 14.91 -11.60
N PRO A 2 -3.44 15.94 -12.48
CA PRO A 2 -3.46 17.33 -11.99
C PRO A 2 -3.97 18.42 -12.98
N THR A 3 -4.51 18.09 -14.16
CA THR A 3 -4.74 19.09 -15.21
C THR A 3 -5.96 20.01 -15.01
N LEU A 4 -6.81 19.75 -14.01
CA LEU A 4 -7.98 20.58 -13.68
C LEU A 4 -7.78 21.45 -12.42
N ALA A 5 -6.64 21.36 -11.73
CA ALA A 5 -6.40 22.04 -10.45
C ALA A 5 -5.67 23.40 -10.58
N GLY A 6 -5.81 24.07 -11.71
CA GLY A 6 -5.01 25.24 -12.10
C GLY A 6 -5.34 26.59 -11.45
N ALA A 7 -6.32 26.70 -10.55
CA ALA A 7 -6.68 27.98 -9.96
C ALA A 7 -6.97 27.86 -8.45
N HIS A 8 -5.91 28.02 -7.66
CA HIS A 8 -5.85 28.38 -6.23
C HIS A 8 -7.15 28.24 -5.40
N SER A 9 -7.14 27.24 -4.48
CA SER A 9 -8.09 26.88 -3.39
C SER A 9 -8.84 25.55 -3.58
N GLU A 10 -9.30 25.22 -4.78
CA GLU A 10 -10.03 23.97 -5.03
C GLU A 10 -9.09 22.75 -5.10
N GLY A 11 -7.88 22.93 -5.62
CA GLY A 11 -6.88 21.86 -5.73
C GLY A 11 -6.36 21.36 -4.38
N SER A 12 -6.18 22.24 -3.38
CA SER A 12 -5.73 21.85 -2.05
C SER A 12 -6.82 21.12 -1.26
N LEU A 13 -8.08 21.54 -1.40
CA LEU A 13 -9.21 20.84 -0.81
C LEU A 13 -9.38 19.45 -1.44
N ALA A 14 -9.28 19.35 -2.77
CA ALA A 14 -9.34 18.06 -3.47
C ALA A 14 -8.20 17.11 -3.07
N LEU A 15 -6.97 17.62 -2.92
CA LEU A 15 -5.86 16.81 -2.40
C LEU A 15 -6.09 16.39 -0.94
N GLY A 16 -6.59 17.31 -0.11
CA GLY A 16 -6.93 17.03 1.29
C GLY A 16 -8.01 15.97 1.44
N THR A 17 -9.06 16.00 0.60
CA THR A 17 -10.11 14.97 0.61
C THR A 17 -9.56 13.61 0.16
N LEU A 18 -8.76 13.57 -0.90
CA LEU A 18 -8.12 12.34 -1.36
C LEU A 18 -7.20 11.72 -0.28
N LEU A 19 -6.39 12.54 0.39
CA LEU A 19 -5.56 12.10 1.52
C LEU A 19 -6.40 11.62 2.71
N ALA A 20 -7.51 12.30 3.01
CA ALA A 20 -8.45 11.85 4.03
C ALA A 20 -9.05 10.49 3.69
N GLY A 21 -9.32 10.21 2.41
CA GLY A 21 -9.77 8.90 1.93
C GLY A 21 -8.81 7.77 2.32
N ILE A 22 -7.50 7.97 2.16
CA ILE A 22 -6.49 7.01 2.59
C ILE A 22 -6.61 6.74 4.10
N GLY A 23 -6.69 7.80 4.92
CA GLY A 23 -6.80 7.68 6.37
C GLY A 23 -8.10 7.00 6.83
N VAL A 24 -9.24 7.34 6.23
CA VAL A 24 -10.53 6.70 6.53
C VAL A 24 -10.50 5.22 6.16
N GLY A 25 -9.96 4.90 4.99
CA GLY A 25 -9.78 3.53 4.53
C GLY A 25 -8.89 2.69 5.46
N ALA A 26 -7.78 3.28 5.90
CA ALA A 26 -6.87 2.69 6.89
C ALA A 26 -7.59 2.33 8.20
N ILE A 27 -8.36 3.27 8.76
CA ILE A 27 -9.09 3.07 10.02
C ILE A 27 -10.16 1.98 9.88
N ILE A 28 -11.00 2.07 8.84
CA ILE A 28 -12.08 1.11 8.59
C ILE A 28 -11.50 -0.27 8.28
N GLY A 29 -10.46 -0.32 7.45
CA GLY A 29 -9.76 -1.56 7.09
C GLY A 29 -9.19 -2.28 8.30
N ASN A 30 -8.71 -1.55 9.32
CA ASN A 30 -8.15 -2.16 10.53
C ASN A 30 -9.22 -2.86 11.40
N VAL A 31 -10.48 -2.42 11.35
CA VAL A 31 -11.58 -3.13 12.03
C VAL A 31 -11.73 -4.56 11.49
N ALA A 32 -11.52 -4.77 10.19
CA ALA A 32 -11.61 -6.08 9.55
C ALA A 32 -10.48 -7.06 9.94
N LEU A 33 -9.36 -6.55 10.47
CA LEU A 33 -8.23 -7.36 10.96
C LEU A 33 -8.43 -7.93 12.37
N ARG A 34 -9.39 -7.40 13.14
CA ARG A 34 -9.60 -7.79 14.54
C ARG A 34 -9.81 -9.31 14.63
N GLY A 35 -8.92 -9.98 15.36
CA GLY A 35 -8.97 -11.43 15.60
C GLY A 35 -8.47 -12.31 14.46
N ARG A 36 -8.03 -11.76 13.31
CA ARG A 36 -7.56 -12.53 12.15
C ARG A 36 -6.06 -12.83 12.14
N LEU A 37 -5.26 -12.22 13.02
CA LEU A 37 -3.80 -12.38 13.03
C LEU A 37 -3.32 -13.34 14.14
N ARG A 38 -3.98 -14.50 14.27
CA ARG A 38 -3.67 -15.48 15.34
C ARG A 38 -2.69 -16.56 14.90
N SER A 39 -2.41 -16.68 13.60
CA SER A 39 -1.43 -17.64 13.09
C SER A 39 -0.55 -17.05 11.98
N PRO A 40 0.67 -17.58 11.78
CA PRO A 40 1.56 -17.15 10.69
C PRO A 40 0.91 -17.27 9.30
N ARG A 41 0.07 -18.29 9.10
CA ARG A 41 -0.68 -18.49 7.85
C ARG A 41 -1.69 -17.38 7.61
N GLN A 42 -2.49 -17.03 8.62
CA GLN A 42 -3.46 -15.94 8.50
C GLN A 42 -2.78 -14.58 8.32
N ASN A 43 -1.63 -14.38 8.97
CA ASN A 43 -0.83 -13.19 8.80
C ASN A 43 -0.34 -13.02 7.35
N THR A 44 0.16 -14.12 6.78
CA THR A 44 0.59 -14.17 5.37
C THR A 44 -0.57 -13.92 4.41
N THR A 45 -1.73 -14.54 4.62
CA THR A 45 -2.93 -14.31 3.79
C THR A 45 -3.38 -12.86 3.84
N THR A 46 -3.32 -12.24 5.02
CA THR A 46 -3.72 -10.84 5.21
C THR A 46 -2.76 -9.88 4.52
N MET A 47 -1.46 -10.15 4.60
CA MET A 47 -0.44 -9.40 3.85
C MET A 47 -0.65 -9.49 2.33
N LEU A 48 -0.96 -10.68 1.81
CA LEU A 48 -1.24 -10.87 0.38
C LEU A 48 -2.54 -10.17 -0.04
N ALA A 49 -3.59 -10.24 0.78
CA ALA A 49 -4.83 -9.51 0.53
C ALA A 49 -4.63 -7.99 0.51
N GLY A 50 -3.80 -7.46 1.42
CA GLY A 50 -3.46 -6.03 1.45
C GLY A 50 -2.66 -5.60 0.23
N LEU A 51 -1.68 -6.40 -0.17
CA LEU A 51 -0.88 -6.15 -1.38
C LEU A 51 -1.74 -6.18 -2.65
N PHE A 52 -2.68 -7.12 -2.74
CA PHE A 52 -3.64 -7.19 -3.83
C PHE A 52 -4.53 -5.93 -3.88
N ALA A 53 -5.13 -5.55 -2.75
CA ALA A 53 -5.97 -4.35 -2.66
C ALA A 53 -5.20 -3.08 -3.07
N ALA A 54 -3.98 -2.88 -2.56
CA ALA A 54 -3.15 -1.73 -2.91
C ALA A 54 -2.77 -1.72 -4.40
N SER A 55 -2.43 -2.88 -4.99
CA SER A 55 -2.06 -2.98 -6.40
C SER A 55 -3.24 -2.70 -7.32
N VAL A 56 -4.40 -3.27 -7.03
CA VAL A 56 -5.64 -3.00 -7.78
C VAL A 56 -6.01 -1.53 -7.68
N SER A 57 -5.92 -0.92 -6.49
CA SER A 57 -6.16 0.51 -6.34
C SER A 57 -5.20 1.36 -7.18
N ALA A 58 -3.90 1.03 -7.22
CA ALA A 58 -2.93 1.75 -8.04
C ALA A 58 -3.25 1.68 -9.54
N VAL A 59 -3.69 0.51 -10.04
CA VAL A 59 -4.13 0.35 -11.43
C VAL A 59 -5.39 1.17 -11.70
N LEU A 60 -6.39 1.11 -10.82
CA LEU A 60 -7.66 1.84 -10.99
C LEU A 60 -7.46 3.36 -10.96
N LEU A 61 -6.53 3.88 -10.15
CA LEU A 61 -6.18 5.31 -10.13
C LEU A 61 -5.55 5.80 -11.43
N GLY A 62 -4.82 4.94 -12.16
CA GLY A 62 -4.26 5.31 -13.46
C GLY A 62 -5.32 5.49 -14.55
N VAL A 63 -6.49 4.86 -14.39
CA VAL A 63 -7.59 4.90 -15.38
C VAL A 63 -8.65 5.92 -15.00
N SER A 64 -8.93 6.08 -13.71
CA SER A 64 -9.99 6.96 -13.20
C SER A 64 -9.71 8.44 -13.51
N LYS A 65 -10.78 9.20 -13.74
CA LYS A 65 -10.80 10.66 -13.97
C LYS A 65 -11.79 11.39 -13.06
N ILE A 66 -12.41 10.67 -12.12
CA ILE A 66 -13.53 11.15 -11.31
C ILE A 66 -13.11 11.19 -9.84
N LEU A 67 -13.18 12.37 -9.22
CA LEU A 67 -12.71 12.61 -7.85
C LEU A 67 -13.36 11.68 -6.81
N VAL A 68 -14.67 11.45 -6.91
CA VAL A 68 -15.41 10.57 -5.99
C VAL A 68 -14.94 9.12 -6.11
N THR A 69 -14.67 8.67 -7.34
CA THR A 69 -14.14 7.34 -7.61
C THR A 69 -12.72 7.20 -7.07
N ASP A 70 -11.88 8.21 -7.26
CA ASP A 70 -10.51 8.22 -6.71
C ASP A 70 -10.52 8.18 -5.19
N PHE A 71 -11.43 8.90 -4.54
CA PHE A 71 -11.59 8.84 -3.09
C PHE A 71 -11.90 7.41 -2.61
N ALA A 72 -12.84 6.73 -3.24
CA ALA A 72 -13.17 5.34 -2.89
C ALA A 72 -11.99 4.38 -3.17
N ILE A 73 -11.27 4.58 -4.28
CA ILE A 73 -10.08 3.79 -4.60
C ILE A 73 -8.96 4.01 -3.58
N LEU A 74 -8.75 5.25 -3.13
CA LEU A 74 -7.78 5.61 -2.11
C LEU A 74 -8.15 5.07 -0.73
N MET A 75 -9.44 4.95 -0.40
CA MET A 75 -9.87 4.22 0.79
C MET A 75 -9.43 2.76 0.73
N LEU A 76 -9.64 2.09 -0.41
CA LEU A 76 -9.19 0.71 -0.60
C LEU A 76 -7.66 0.59 -0.52
N LEU A 77 -6.94 1.56 -1.09
CA LEU A 77 -5.48 1.63 -1.02
C LEU A 77 -5.00 1.75 0.44
N GLY A 78 -5.60 2.66 1.22
CA GLY A 78 -5.28 2.86 2.62
C GLY A 78 -5.56 1.64 3.48
N ALA A 79 -6.68 0.95 3.24
CA ALA A 79 -6.98 -0.32 3.90
C ALA A 79 -5.91 -1.39 3.60
N GLY A 80 -5.54 -1.57 2.32
CA GLY A 80 -4.52 -2.53 1.93
C GLY A 80 -3.13 -2.22 2.48
N TRP A 81 -2.77 -0.93 2.53
CA TRP A 81 -1.53 -0.45 3.13
C TRP A 81 -1.45 -0.80 4.63
N GLU A 82 -2.51 -0.53 5.39
CA GLU A 82 -2.56 -0.86 6.81
C GLU A 82 -2.51 -2.36 7.05
N TRP A 83 -3.21 -3.17 6.24
CA TRP A 83 -3.16 -4.62 6.34
C TRP A 83 -1.73 -5.17 6.22
N GLY A 84 -0.96 -4.65 5.26
CA GLY A 84 0.45 -5.00 5.10
C GLY A 84 1.31 -4.52 6.27
N THR A 85 1.04 -3.33 6.82
CA THR A 85 1.80 -2.76 7.94
C THR A 85 1.58 -3.53 9.24
N VAL A 86 0.34 -3.80 9.59
CA VAL A 86 0.00 -4.60 10.78
C VAL A 86 0.55 -6.02 10.65
N ALA A 87 0.42 -6.64 9.47
CA ALA A 87 0.90 -7.99 9.25
C ALA A 87 2.43 -8.11 9.40
N ARG A 88 3.18 -7.16 8.83
CA ARG A 88 4.65 -7.09 8.97
C ARG A 88 5.07 -6.86 10.41
N GLY A 89 4.40 -5.95 11.11
CA GLY A 89 4.64 -5.69 12.53
C GLY A 89 4.41 -6.92 13.40
N ASN A 90 3.31 -7.64 13.19
CA ASN A 90 3.01 -8.88 13.89
C ASN A 90 4.05 -9.97 13.59
N SER A 91 4.45 -10.15 12.33
CA SER A 91 5.51 -11.08 11.95
C SER A 91 6.83 -10.76 12.65
N LEU A 92 7.22 -9.49 12.69
CA LEU A 92 8.45 -9.06 13.36
C LEU A 92 8.41 -9.41 14.84
N GLN A 93 7.29 -9.11 15.51
CA GLN A 93 7.13 -9.40 16.95
C GLN A 93 7.15 -10.89 17.27
N LEU A 94 6.63 -11.75 16.40
CA LEU A 94 6.61 -13.20 16.62
C LEU A 94 7.98 -13.87 16.48
N HIS A 95 8.90 -13.30 15.68
CA HIS A 95 10.19 -13.94 15.38
C HIS A 95 11.38 -13.30 16.08
N VAL A 96 11.23 -12.12 16.68
CA VAL A 96 12.33 -11.39 17.31
C VAL A 96 12.40 -11.69 18.81
N PRO A 97 13.57 -12.12 19.33
CA PRO A 97 13.80 -12.29 20.77
C PRO A 97 13.70 -10.97 21.54
N GLU A 98 13.14 -11.00 22.75
CA GLU A 98 12.91 -9.80 23.58
C GLU A 98 14.19 -8.97 23.82
N ALA A 99 15.33 -9.65 24.01
CA ALA A 99 16.63 -9.01 24.26
C ALA A 99 17.10 -8.04 23.16
N ILE A 100 16.62 -8.20 21.93
CA ILE A 100 16.99 -7.35 20.78
C ILE A 100 15.79 -6.71 20.10
N ALA A 101 14.60 -6.80 20.70
CA ALA A 101 13.36 -6.32 20.12
C ALA A 101 13.42 -4.83 19.76
N GLY A 102 13.90 -3.98 20.68
CA GLY A 102 14.05 -2.54 20.41
C GLY A 102 15.00 -2.23 19.25
N ARG A 103 16.12 -2.97 19.13
CA ARG A 103 17.10 -2.78 18.06
C ARG A 103 16.54 -3.22 16.70
N MET A 104 15.85 -4.36 16.67
CA MET A 104 15.26 -4.88 15.43
C MET A 104 14.08 -4.05 14.95
N VAL A 105 13.25 -3.54 15.86
CA VAL A 105 12.18 -2.60 15.50
C VAL A 105 12.77 -1.30 14.95
N GLY A 106 13.82 -0.75 15.58
CA GLY A 106 14.52 0.43 15.07
C GLY A 106 15.10 0.21 13.67
N PHE A 107 15.76 -0.92 13.44
CA PHE A 107 16.29 -1.28 12.12
C PHE A 107 15.18 -1.48 11.08
N TYR A 108 14.07 -2.12 11.45
CA TYR A 108 12.90 -2.29 10.59
C TYR A 108 12.34 -0.94 10.11
N TYR A 109 12.18 0.02 11.02
CA TYR A 109 11.71 1.36 10.65
C TYR A 109 12.72 2.12 9.79
N LEU A 110 14.03 2.02 10.10
CA LEU A 110 15.09 2.62 9.29
C LEU A 110 15.04 2.12 7.84
N VAL A 111 14.99 0.81 7.65
CA VAL A 111 14.94 0.20 6.31
C VAL A 111 13.64 0.57 5.62
N THR A 112 12.49 0.51 6.31
CA THR A 112 11.19 0.83 5.73
C THR A 112 11.12 2.28 5.26
N LEU A 113 11.63 3.21 6.07
CA LEU A 113 11.68 4.62 5.71
C LEU A 113 12.62 4.86 4.52
N GLY A 114 13.80 4.22 4.53
CA GLY A 114 14.76 4.32 3.43
C GLY A 114 14.20 3.79 2.11
N VAL A 115 13.55 2.63 2.13
CA VAL A 115 12.91 2.05 0.93
C VAL A 115 11.75 2.92 0.44
N ASN A 116 10.94 3.49 1.32
CA ASN A 116 9.88 4.43 0.94
C ASN A 116 10.45 5.68 0.25
N ALA A 117 11.53 6.25 0.79
CA ALA A 117 12.18 7.41 0.19
C ALA A 117 12.75 7.09 -1.21
N LEU A 118 13.45 5.96 -1.35
CA LEU A 118 13.97 5.49 -2.64
C LEU A 118 12.83 5.22 -3.64
N GLY A 119 11.74 4.59 -3.18
CA GLY A 119 10.55 4.35 -4.00
C GLY A 119 9.92 5.64 -4.49
N ALA A 120 9.79 6.65 -3.62
CA ALA A 120 9.27 7.97 -3.98
C ALA A 120 10.16 8.69 -5.00
N LEU A 121 11.49 8.57 -4.90
CA LEU A 121 12.42 9.12 -5.90
C LEU A 121 12.25 8.46 -7.26
N LEU A 122 12.19 7.13 -7.30
CA LEU A 122 11.97 6.37 -8.55
C LEU A 122 10.63 6.73 -9.19
N LEU A 123 9.56 6.81 -8.39
CA LEU A 123 8.24 7.24 -8.84
C LEU A 123 8.26 8.68 -9.37
N GLY A 124 9.00 9.59 -8.73
CA GLY A 124 9.15 10.99 -9.18
C GLY A 124 9.80 11.10 -10.56
N VAL A 125 10.84 10.31 -10.81
CA VAL A 125 11.47 10.20 -12.14
C VAL A 125 10.46 9.66 -13.15
N LEU A 126 9.71 8.62 -12.79
CA LEU A 126 8.68 8.04 -13.63
C LEU A 126 7.59 9.06 -13.99
N PHE A 127 7.12 9.83 -13.02
CA PHE A 127 6.12 10.89 -13.22
C PHE A 127 6.61 11.99 -14.16
N THR A 128 7.90 12.30 -14.15
CA THR A 128 8.49 13.33 -15.01
C THR A 128 8.57 12.86 -16.47
N HIS A 129 8.86 11.58 -16.71
CA HIS A 129 9.03 11.04 -18.06
C HIS A 129 7.75 10.50 -18.70
N LEU A 130 6.94 9.78 -17.93
CA LEU A 130 5.74 9.08 -18.43
C LEU A 130 4.45 9.82 -18.04
N GLY A 131 4.50 10.73 -17.07
CA GLY A 131 3.31 11.34 -16.47
C GLY A 131 2.75 10.52 -15.31
N VAL A 132 1.86 11.13 -14.53
CA VAL A 132 1.35 10.56 -13.27
C VAL A 132 0.54 9.29 -13.51
N ASP A 133 -0.46 9.36 -14.39
CA ASP A 133 -1.46 8.30 -14.59
C ASP A 133 -0.88 6.98 -15.15
N PRO A 134 -0.04 6.98 -16.21
CA PRO A 134 0.56 5.72 -16.70
C PRO A 134 1.62 5.18 -15.75
N SER A 135 2.31 6.04 -14.97
CA SER A 135 3.29 5.60 -13.99
C SER A 135 2.66 4.90 -12.80
N THR A 136 1.56 5.44 -12.25
CA THR A 136 0.81 4.79 -11.16
C THR A 136 0.23 3.45 -11.61
N MET A 137 -0.31 3.40 -12.84
CA MET A 137 -0.78 2.16 -13.44
C MET A 137 0.34 1.13 -13.60
N LEU A 138 1.50 1.54 -14.14
CA LEU A 138 2.66 0.66 -14.35
C LEU A 138 3.13 0.05 -13.03
N VAL A 139 3.30 0.87 -12.00
CA VAL A 139 3.70 0.39 -10.67
C VAL A 139 2.67 -0.58 -10.10
N GLY A 140 1.38 -0.27 -10.22
CA GLY A 140 0.30 -1.18 -9.81
C GLY A 140 0.36 -2.54 -10.50
N VAL A 141 0.57 -2.55 -11.82
CA VAL A 141 0.70 -3.80 -12.61
C VAL A 141 1.94 -4.59 -12.20
N VAL A 142 3.10 -3.93 -12.04
CA VAL A 142 4.33 -4.60 -11.63
C VAL A 142 4.16 -5.28 -10.27
N VAL A 143 3.61 -4.57 -9.29
CA VAL A 143 3.38 -5.14 -7.95
C VAL A 143 2.36 -6.28 -8.00
N LEU A 144 1.31 -6.17 -8.82
CA LEU A 144 0.31 -7.23 -9.00
C LEU A 144 0.93 -8.50 -9.59
N VAL A 145 1.77 -8.37 -10.63
CA VAL A 145 2.45 -9.51 -11.26
C VAL A 145 3.42 -10.18 -10.29
N LEU A 146 4.21 -9.40 -9.54
CA LEU A 146 5.11 -9.94 -8.51
C LEU A 146 4.34 -10.66 -7.41
N MET A 147 3.22 -10.09 -6.96
CA MET A 147 2.35 -10.71 -5.96
C MET A 147 1.78 -12.04 -6.45
N LEU A 148 1.29 -12.10 -7.69
CA LEU A 148 0.79 -13.34 -8.29
C LEU A 148 1.91 -14.39 -8.43
N GLY A 149 3.10 -13.99 -8.87
CA GLY A 149 4.26 -14.87 -8.93
C GLY A 149 4.62 -15.47 -7.57
N LEU A 150 4.64 -14.64 -6.51
CA LEU A 150 4.87 -15.09 -5.14
C LEU A 150 3.74 -15.99 -4.61
N ALA A 151 2.49 -15.74 -4.99
CA ALA A 151 1.36 -16.56 -4.60
C ALA A 151 1.41 -17.94 -5.28
N LEU A 152 1.87 -18.01 -6.53
CA LEU A 152 2.00 -19.26 -7.30
C LEU A 152 3.16 -20.13 -6.80
N THR A 153 4.34 -19.55 -6.56
CA THR A 153 5.50 -20.30 -6.02
C THR A 153 5.22 -20.88 -4.64
N ARG A 154 4.43 -20.18 -3.82
CA ARG A 154 3.99 -20.69 -2.51
C ARG A 154 2.97 -21.81 -2.59
N ARG A 155 2.14 -21.85 -3.62
CA ARG A 155 1.22 -22.97 -3.85
C ARG A 155 2.00 -24.22 -4.28
N ALA A 156 2.98 -24.05 -5.16
CA ALA A 156 3.82 -25.15 -5.66
C ALA A 156 4.77 -25.76 -4.61
N GLY A 157 5.09 -25.06 -3.52
CA GLY A 157 5.89 -25.59 -2.41
C GLY A 157 5.08 -26.28 -1.30
N LEU A 158 3.76 -26.42 -1.47
CA LEU A 158 2.85 -27.10 -0.54
C LEU A 158 2.29 -28.42 -1.10
N ASP A 159 2.68 -28.79 -2.32
CA ASP A 159 2.43 -30.09 -2.97
C ASP A 159 3.71 -30.93 -2.95
#